data_AF-A0A372Q7U0-F1
#
_entry.id   AF-A0A372Q7U0-F1
#
_cell.length_a   1.000
_cell.length_b   1.000
_cell.length_c   1.000
_cell.angle_alpha   90.00
_cell.angle_beta   90.00
_cell.angle_gamma   90.00
#
_symmetry.space_group_name_H-M   'P 1'
#
loop_
_entity.id
_entity.type
_entity.pdbx_description
1 polymer ?
#
loop_
_entity_poly.entity_id
_entity_poly.type
_entity_poly.pdbx_seq_one_letter_code
_entity_poly.pdbx_strand_id
1 'polypeptide(L)'
;MSVATEGVEETLFRESRQTSKATQKAQKDDIVEIDLPDELGMNKADAHVLETIHMIYSADRIENKLFITYDGLNKERIHYKLVNSAETFNPVWYSASNGICVVGGAERRSDAGIWFIRPTQAQRTHPIINQCPPPDVWVEKLIAYYHINN
;
A
#
# COMPACT_ATOMS: atom_id res chain seq x y z
N MET A 1 -47.58 -9.48 -3.54
CA MET A 1 -46.64 -9.98 -4.55
C MET A 1 -45.27 -10.03 -3.91
N SER A 2 -44.75 -11.23 -3.64
CA SER A 2 -43.39 -11.43 -3.15
C SER A 2 -42.64 -12.20 -4.24
N VAL A 3 -41.55 -11.63 -4.75
CA VAL A 3 -40.71 -12.26 -5.77
C VAL A 3 -39.57 -12.96 -5.05
N ALA A 4 -39.41 -14.25 -5.32
CA ALA A 4 -38.32 -15.09 -4.81
C ALA A 4 -37.02 -14.77 -5.57
N THR A 5 -35.93 -14.54 -4.84
CA THR A 5 -34.57 -14.34 -5.37
C THR A 5 -33.62 -15.34 -4.70
N GLU A 6 -33.81 -16.64 -4.94
CA GLU A 6 -32.97 -17.69 -4.34
C GLU A 6 -32.07 -18.43 -5.35
N GLY A 7 -32.04 -18.02 -6.62
CA GLY A 7 -31.33 -18.77 -7.67
C GLY A 7 -29.91 -18.31 -8.05
N VAL A 8 -29.53 -17.06 -7.73
CA VAL A 8 -28.32 -16.43 -8.31
C VAL A 8 -27.15 -16.37 -7.32
N GLU A 9 -27.39 -16.21 -6.02
CA GLU A 9 -26.31 -16.15 -5.02
C GLU A 9 -25.64 -17.51 -4.80
N GLU A 10 -26.42 -18.59 -4.83
CA GLU A 10 -25.92 -19.92 -4.49
C GLU A 10 -24.97 -20.49 -5.56
N THR A 11 -25.16 -20.10 -6.82
CA THR A 11 -24.29 -20.48 -7.94
C THR A 11 -22.95 -19.74 -7.92
N LEU A 12 -22.97 -18.43 -7.63
CA LEU A 12 -21.76 -17.60 -7.49
C LEU A 12 -20.85 -18.08 -6.34
N PHE A 13 -21.47 -18.51 -5.24
CA PHE A 13 -20.75 -18.99 -4.05
C PHE A 13 -20.10 -20.37 -4.27
N ARG A 14 -20.66 -21.18 -5.17
CA ARG A 14 -20.14 -22.52 -5.48
C ARG A 14 -18.94 -22.49 -6.42
N GLU A 15 -18.93 -21.61 -7.42
CA GLU A 15 -17.77 -21.42 -8.31
C GLU A 15 -16.54 -20.90 -7.53
N SER A 16 -16.76 -20.02 -6.55
CA SER A 16 -15.73 -19.48 -5.65
C SER A 16 -15.06 -20.55 -4.77
N ARG A 17 -15.81 -21.59 -4.39
CA ARG A 17 -15.32 -22.71 -3.56
C ARG A 17 -14.56 -23.78 -4.34
N GLN A 18 -14.73 -23.86 -5.66
CA GLN A 18 -14.02 -24.83 -6.50
C GLN A 18 -12.72 -24.26 -7.06
N THR A 19 -12.67 -22.97 -7.37
CA THR A 19 -11.42 -22.28 -7.77
C THR A 19 -10.40 -22.18 -6.65
N SER A 20 -10.84 -22.19 -5.39
CA SER A 20 -9.97 -22.16 -4.19
C SER A 20 -9.21 -23.46 -3.92
N LYS A 21 -9.49 -24.56 -4.62
CA LYS A 21 -8.82 -25.86 -4.39
C LYS A 21 -7.64 -26.16 -5.31
N ALA A 22 -7.34 -25.32 -6.30
CA ALA A 22 -6.34 -25.63 -7.32
C ALA A 22 -4.97 -24.93 -7.20
N THR A 23 -4.74 -24.04 -6.23
CA THR A 23 -3.49 -23.25 -6.20
C THR A 23 -2.84 -23.22 -4.82
N GLN A 24 -2.46 -24.39 -4.30
CA GLN A 24 -1.50 -24.48 -3.19
C GLN A 24 -0.06 -24.45 -3.71
N LYS A 25 0.47 -23.24 -3.90
CA LYS A 25 1.89 -22.90 -3.71
C LYS A 25 1.91 -21.50 -3.11
N ALA A 26 2.38 -21.39 -1.87
CA ALA A 26 2.36 -20.18 -1.04
C ALA A 26 2.79 -18.92 -1.80
N GLN A 27 1.82 -18.15 -2.31
CA GLN A 27 1.95 -16.73 -2.60
C GLN A 27 1.72 -15.98 -1.28
N LYS A 28 2.39 -14.84 -1.07
CA LYS A 28 1.90 -13.86 -0.10
C LYS A 28 0.58 -13.36 -0.67
N ASP A 29 -0.54 -13.90 -0.18
CA ASP A 29 -1.88 -13.74 -0.77
C ASP A 29 -2.36 -12.27 -0.89
N ASP A 30 -1.66 -11.30 -0.29
CA ASP A 30 -2.04 -9.88 -0.23
C ASP A 30 -1.21 -8.95 -1.14
N ILE A 31 -0.33 -9.48 -2.00
CA ILE A 31 0.55 -8.67 -2.88
C ILE A 31 0.34 -9.04 -4.34
N VAL A 32 -0.06 -8.06 -5.16
CA VAL A 32 -0.13 -8.18 -6.63
C VAL A 32 1.10 -7.52 -7.24
N GLU A 33 1.84 -8.28 -8.05
CA GLU A 33 3.00 -7.79 -8.81
C GLU A 33 2.59 -7.51 -10.27
N ILE A 34 2.99 -6.35 -10.79
CA ILE A 34 2.74 -5.93 -12.17
C ILE A 34 4.05 -5.43 -12.78
N ASP A 35 4.43 -5.98 -13.93
CA ASP A 35 5.54 -5.47 -14.73
C ASP A 35 5.11 -4.21 -15.49
N LEU A 36 5.88 -3.14 -15.35
CA LEU A 36 5.73 -1.88 -16.06
C LEU A 36 6.56 -1.89 -17.35
N PRO A 37 6.16 -1.13 -18.39
CA PRO A 37 6.95 -1.01 -19.62
C PRO A 37 8.34 -0.44 -19.35
N ASP A 38 9.36 -0.93 -20.06
CA ASP A 38 10.76 -0.51 -19.86
C ASP A 38 11.02 0.99 -20.12
N GLU A 39 10.13 1.62 -20.87
CA GLU A 39 10.21 3.04 -21.22
C GLU A 39 9.65 3.96 -20.11
N LEU A 40 8.96 3.39 -19.11
CA LEU A 40 8.26 4.14 -18.07
C LEU A 40 9.22 4.62 -16.97
N GLY A 41 9.29 5.94 -16.77
CA GLY A 41 10.12 6.57 -15.73
C GLY A 41 11.38 7.24 -16.27
N MET A 42 11.49 7.38 -17.59
CA MET A 42 12.62 8.00 -18.27
C MET A 42 12.46 9.52 -18.42
N ASN A 43 11.25 10.05 -18.21
CA ASN A 43 10.98 11.48 -18.36
C ASN A 43 9.98 12.04 -17.32
N LYS A 44 9.80 13.37 -17.32
CA LYS A 44 8.93 14.08 -16.36
C LYS A 44 7.43 13.73 -16.51
N ALA A 45 6.96 13.46 -17.73
CA ALA A 45 5.58 13.04 -17.94
C ALA A 45 5.34 11.66 -17.30
N ASP A 46 6.31 10.76 -17.39
CA ASP A 46 6.22 9.44 -16.75
C ASP A 46 6.18 9.57 -15.22
N ALA A 47 6.93 10.51 -14.62
CA ALA A 47 6.87 10.76 -13.18
C ALA A 47 5.47 11.17 -12.70
N HIS A 48 4.72 11.92 -13.50
CA HIS A 48 3.30 12.24 -13.20
C HIS A 48 2.39 11.01 -13.31
N VAL A 49 2.64 10.14 -14.28
CA VAL A 49 1.89 8.88 -14.44
C VAL A 49 2.15 7.97 -13.24
N LEU A 50 3.42 7.80 -12.85
CA LEU A 50 3.82 7.02 -11.69
C LEU A 50 3.19 7.55 -10.40
N GLU A 51 3.23 8.86 -10.18
CA GLU A 51 2.58 9.47 -9.01
C GLU A 51 1.07 9.21 -8.99
N THR A 52 0.41 9.26 -10.14
CA THR A 52 -1.01 8.94 -10.27
C THR A 52 -1.29 7.47 -9.92
N ILE A 53 -0.49 6.54 -10.44
CA ILE A 53 -0.61 5.11 -10.13
C ILE A 53 -0.46 4.87 -8.62
N HIS A 54 0.55 5.48 -8.00
CA HIS A 54 0.80 5.36 -6.57
C HIS A 54 -0.34 5.91 -5.70
N MET A 55 -0.98 7.00 -6.14
CA MET A 55 -2.14 7.58 -5.45
C MET A 55 -3.38 6.68 -5.53
N ILE A 56 -3.58 5.98 -6.65
CA ILE A 56 -4.79 5.15 -6.86
C ILE A 56 -4.66 3.77 -6.20
N TYR A 57 -3.49 3.13 -6.30
CA TYR A 57 -3.37 1.69 -6.07
C TYR A 57 -2.64 1.28 -4.79
N SER A 58 -2.32 2.19 -3.86
CA SER A 58 -1.54 1.85 -2.66
C SER A 58 -0.31 0.96 -2.96
N ALA A 59 0.45 1.35 -3.99
CA ALA A 59 1.57 0.57 -4.50
C ALA A 59 2.96 1.02 -4.02
N ASP A 60 3.92 0.11 -4.13
CA ASP A 60 5.37 0.31 -4.13
C ASP A 60 5.93 0.09 -5.55
N ARG A 61 6.98 0.83 -5.95
CA ARG A 61 7.72 0.56 -7.18
C ARG A 61 9.19 0.32 -6.91
N ILE A 62 9.68 -0.80 -7.44
CA ILE A 62 11.10 -1.15 -7.44
C ILE A 62 11.47 -1.45 -8.89
N GLU A 63 12.36 -0.65 -9.46
CA GLU A 63 12.71 -0.73 -10.89
C GLU A 63 11.42 -0.64 -11.76
N ASN A 64 11.20 -1.59 -12.64
CA ASN A 64 10.03 -1.64 -13.52
C ASN A 64 8.91 -2.51 -12.95
N LYS A 65 8.89 -2.75 -11.64
CA LYS A 65 7.88 -3.59 -10.99
C LYS A 65 7.05 -2.80 -10.01
N LEU A 66 5.74 -2.92 -10.12
CA LEU A 66 4.76 -2.36 -9.20
C LEU A 66 4.24 -3.46 -8.28
N PHE A 67 4.25 -3.19 -6.98
CA PHE A 67 3.74 -4.09 -5.95
C PHE A 67 2.55 -3.42 -5.27
N ILE A 68 1.36 -3.97 -5.45
CA ILE A 68 0.12 -3.47 -4.86
C ILE A 68 -0.17 -4.31 -3.62
N THR A 69 -0.19 -3.67 -2.45
CA THR A 69 -0.48 -4.31 -1.16
C THR A 69 -1.91 -4.02 -0.72
N TYR A 70 -2.62 -5.05 -0.25
CA TYR A 70 -3.95 -4.90 0.34
C TYR A 70 -3.87 -4.85 1.86
N ASP A 71 -4.18 -3.69 2.43
CA ASP A 71 -4.19 -3.51 3.88
C ASP A 71 -5.58 -3.72 4.46
N GLY A 72 -5.69 -4.68 5.39
CA GLY A 72 -6.91 -4.87 6.17
C GLY A 72 -7.09 -3.80 7.25
N LEU A 73 -8.33 -3.61 7.72
CA LEU A 73 -8.69 -2.60 8.75
C LEU A 73 -7.82 -2.65 10.02
N ASN A 74 -7.32 -3.83 10.39
CA ASN A 74 -6.42 -3.96 11.54
C ASN A 74 -5.06 -3.30 11.29
N LYS A 75 -4.51 -3.40 10.07
CA LYS A 75 -3.24 -2.79 9.69
C LYS A 75 -3.35 -1.27 9.72
N GLU A 76 -4.39 -0.72 9.08
CA GLU A 76 -4.74 0.70 9.11
C GLU A 76 -4.91 1.26 10.53
N ARG A 77 -5.61 0.52 11.40
CA ARG A 77 -5.76 0.92 12.82
C ARG A 77 -4.41 1.04 13.53
N ILE A 78 -3.44 0.18 13.18
CA ILE A 78 -2.12 0.20 13.79
C ILE A 78 -1.28 1.36 13.23
N HIS A 79 -1.32 1.62 11.93
CA HIS A 79 -0.67 2.79 11.32
C HIS A 79 -1.13 4.08 12.01
N TYR A 80 -2.44 4.26 12.15
CA TYR A 80 -3.03 5.42 12.81
C TYR A 80 -2.51 5.59 14.24
N LYS A 81 -2.46 4.51 15.03
CA LYS A 81 -1.95 4.56 16.40
C LYS A 81 -0.47 4.93 16.45
N LEU A 82 0.34 4.43 15.52
CA LEU A 82 1.77 4.72 15.44
C LEU A 82 2.00 6.20 15.14
N VAL A 83 1.33 6.73 14.12
CA VAL A 83 1.42 8.15 13.73
C VAL A 83 1.02 9.05 14.88
N ASN A 84 -0.16 8.85 15.46
CA ASN A 84 -0.62 9.67 16.59
C ASN A 84 0.33 9.61 17.79
N SER A 85 0.94 8.44 18.04
CA SER A 85 1.91 8.29 19.13
C SER A 85 3.18 9.10 18.86
N ALA A 86 3.65 9.12 17.61
CA ALA A 86 4.79 9.93 17.19
C ALA A 86 4.49 11.44 17.32
N GLU A 87 3.33 11.90 16.85
CA GLU A 87 2.89 13.30 16.97
C GLU A 87 2.76 13.73 18.44
N THR A 88 2.23 12.85 19.29
CA THR A 88 2.08 13.12 20.73
C THR A 88 3.44 13.16 21.43
N PHE A 89 4.36 12.27 21.05
CA PHE A 89 5.70 12.22 21.63
C PHE A 89 6.51 13.48 21.30
N ASN A 90 6.45 13.95 20.05
CA ASN A 90 7.10 15.18 19.64
C ASN A 90 6.30 15.91 18.54
N PRO A 91 5.58 16.99 18.89
CA PRO A 91 4.77 17.74 17.93
C PRO A 91 5.55 18.47 16.83
N VAL A 92 6.88 18.60 16.97
CA VAL A 92 7.75 19.21 15.94
C VAL A 92 7.99 18.23 14.79
N TRP A 93 8.01 16.93 15.09
CA TRP A 93 8.19 15.91 14.07
C TRP A 93 6.98 15.89 13.12
N TYR A 94 7.26 15.54 11.87
CA TYR A 94 6.22 15.21 10.93
C TYR A 94 6.07 13.70 10.89
N SER A 95 4.85 13.19 10.98
CA SER A 95 4.57 11.77 10.84
C SER A 95 3.38 11.54 9.93
N ALA A 96 3.41 10.46 9.18
CA ALA A 96 2.36 10.09 8.25
C ALA A 96 2.24 8.57 8.14
N SER A 97 1.02 8.07 7.97
CA SER A 97 0.75 6.70 7.56
C SER A 97 0.70 6.65 6.03
N ASN A 98 1.06 5.51 5.45
CA ASN A 98 1.01 5.28 4.00
C ASN A 98 1.78 6.36 3.20
N GLY A 99 2.83 6.93 3.79
CA GLY A 99 3.66 7.99 3.20
C GLY A 99 4.55 7.43 2.09
N ILE A 100 4.48 8.03 0.90
CA ILE A 100 5.31 7.65 -0.26
C ILE A 100 6.55 8.52 -0.29
N CYS A 101 7.75 7.94 -0.34
CA CYS A 101 9.00 8.66 -0.58
C CYS A 101 9.97 7.84 -1.44
N VAL A 102 10.98 8.50 -2.01
CA VAL A 102 11.98 7.86 -2.86
C VAL A 102 13.18 7.47 -2.01
N VAL A 103 13.41 6.17 -1.81
CA VAL A 103 14.47 5.63 -0.95
C VAL A 103 15.42 4.80 -1.81
N GLY A 104 16.67 5.24 -1.96
CA GLY A 104 17.68 4.52 -2.74
C GLY A 104 17.29 4.29 -4.21
N GLY A 105 16.49 5.20 -4.79
CA GLY A 105 15.98 5.08 -6.17
C GLY A 105 14.71 4.24 -6.31
N ALA A 106 14.20 3.64 -5.23
CA ALA A 106 12.90 2.95 -5.22
C ALA A 106 11.81 3.86 -4.67
N GLU A 107 10.60 3.78 -5.23
CA GLU A 107 9.42 4.48 -4.72
C GLU A 107 8.76 3.57 -3.68
N ARG A 108 8.85 3.95 -2.42
CA ARG A 108 8.42 3.14 -1.29
C ARG A 108 7.33 3.83 -0.50
N ARG A 109 6.38 3.06 0.00
CA ARG A 109 5.30 3.47 0.87
C ARG A 109 5.50 2.85 2.24
N SER A 110 5.75 3.68 3.24
CA SER A 110 5.87 3.22 4.62
C SER A 110 4.49 3.03 5.24
N ASP A 111 4.31 1.95 6.01
CA ASP A 111 3.17 1.79 6.92
C ASP A 111 3.06 2.98 7.89
N ALA A 112 4.20 3.39 8.46
CA ALA A 112 4.33 4.67 9.16
C ALA A 112 5.74 5.25 8.99
N GLY A 113 5.80 6.52 8.61
CA GLY A 113 7.02 7.30 8.48
C GLY A 113 7.07 8.46 9.48
N ILE A 114 8.25 8.72 10.03
CA ILE A 114 8.51 9.88 10.92
C ILE A 114 9.73 10.63 10.39
N TRP A 115 9.58 11.94 10.25
CA TRP A 115 10.61 12.88 9.84
C TRP A 115 10.88 13.88 10.96
N PHE A 116 12.13 13.94 11.40
CA PHE A 116 12.60 14.93 12.36
C PHE A 116 12.61 16.33 11.74
N ILE A 117 12.85 16.40 10.42
CA ILE A 117 12.71 17.61 9.63
C ILE A 117 11.52 17.43 8.69
N ARG A 118 10.48 18.26 8.87
CA ARG A 118 9.27 18.21 8.05
C ARG A 118 9.61 18.37 6.55
N PRO A 119 9.19 17.43 5.68
CA PRO A 119 9.32 17.59 4.24
C PRO A 119 8.58 18.83 3.73
N THR A 120 9.11 19.44 2.66
CA THR A 120 8.52 20.65 2.07
C THR A 120 7.09 20.39 1.57
N GLN A 121 6.29 21.45 1.37
CA GLN A 121 4.94 21.28 0.82
C GLN A 121 4.95 20.56 -0.53
N ALA A 122 5.91 20.89 -1.42
CA ALA A 122 6.04 20.23 -2.72
C ALA A 122 6.35 18.73 -2.57
N GLN A 123 7.24 18.36 -1.63
CA GLN A 123 7.55 16.96 -1.33
C GLN A 123 6.38 16.19 -0.71
N ARG A 124 5.49 16.86 0.04
CA ARG A 124 4.32 16.21 0.63
C ARG A 124 3.16 16.05 -0.35
N THR A 125 3.00 16.99 -1.27
CA THR A 125 1.91 16.96 -2.27
C THR A 125 2.28 16.11 -3.50
N HIS A 126 3.55 16.15 -3.91
CA HIS A 126 4.07 15.46 -5.08
C HIS A 126 5.40 14.75 -4.73
N PRO A 127 5.35 13.66 -3.93
CA PRO A 127 6.52 13.03 -3.33
C PRO A 127 7.44 12.33 -4.31
N ILE A 128 6.94 11.85 -5.46
CA ILE A 128 7.80 11.18 -6.45
C ILE A 128 8.52 12.25 -7.27
N ILE A 129 7.77 13.23 -7.77
CA ILE A 129 8.28 14.29 -8.63
C ILE A 129 9.30 15.17 -7.88
N ASN A 130 9.02 15.50 -6.62
CA ASN A 130 9.88 16.35 -5.80
C ASN A 130 10.82 15.55 -4.90
N GLN A 131 10.92 14.23 -5.11
CA GLN A 131 11.82 13.33 -4.38
C GLN A 131 11.74 13.56 -2.86
N CYS A 132 10.60 13.18 -2.28
CA CYS A 132 10.44 13.20 -0.84
C CYS A 132 11.63 12.47 -0.17
N PRO A 133 12.26 13.07 0.85
CA PRO A 133 13.35 12.43 1.56
C PRO A 133 12.83 11.20 2.32
N PRO A 134 13.66 10.14 2.46
CA PRO A 134 13.34 9.03 3.34
C PRO A 134 13.03 9.52 4.77
N PRO A 135 12.06 8.91 5.49
CA PRO A 135 11.85 9.20 6.90
C PRO A 135 13.05 8.78 7.75
N ASP A 136 13.28 9.50 8.86
CA ASP A 136 14.27 9.17 9.87
C ASP A 136 13.91 7.88 10.62
N VAL A 137 12.61 7.60 10.76
CA VAL A 137 12.09 6.32 11.27
C VAL A 137 11.11 5.74 10.26
N TRP A 138 11.44 4.55 9.76
CA TRP A 138 10.62 3.77 8.85
C TRP A 138 10.06 2.55 9.58
N VAL A 139 8.74 2.42 9.66
CA VAL A 139 8.08 1.27 10.27
C VAL A 139 7.37 0.46 9.20
N GLU A 140 7.56 -0.86 9.23
CA GLU A 140 6.84 -1.85 8.43
C GLU A 140 6.19 -2.86 9.36
N LYS A 141 4.92 -3.21 9.12
CA LYS A 141 4.20 -4.22 9.88
C LYS A 141 3.90 -5.45 9.04
N LEU A 142 4.57 -6.55 9.40
CA LEU A 142 4.19 -7.89 8.98
C LEU A 142 3.05 -8.38 9.90
N ILE A 143 1.81 -8.45 9.39
CA ILE A 143 0.74 -9.17 10.09
C ILE A 143 0.83 -10.64 9.69
N ALA A 144 1.10 -11.51 10.67
CA ALA A 144 0.92 -12.96 10.53
C ALA A 144 -0.46 -13.34 11.10
N TYR A 145 -1.34 -13.91 10.28
CA TYR A 145 -2.61 -14.44 10.75
C TYR A 145 -2.38 -15.78 11.47
N TYR A 146 -2.78 -15.87 12.74
CA TYR A 146 -3.01 -17.16 13.39
C TYR A 146 -4.47 -17.55 13.19
N HIS A 147 -4.68 -18.67 12.50
CA HIS A 147 -6.01 -19.27 12.34
C HIS A 147 -6.52 -19.71 13.72
N ILE A 148 -7.56 -19.04 14.24
CA ILE A 148 -8.29 -19.52 15.42
C ILE A 148 -9.40 -20.42 14.91
N ASN A 149 -9.23 -21.73 15.06
CA ASN A 149 -10.31 -22.69 14.83
C ASN A 149 -11.26 -22.65 16.03
N ASN A 150 -12.52 -22.32 15.80
CA ASN A 150 -13.63 -22.58 16.72
C ASN A 150 -14.31 -23.89 16.31
#